data_AF-A0A7C2CUI7-F1
#
_entry.id   AF-A0A7C2CUI7-F1
#
_cell.length_a   1.000
_cell.length_b   1.000
_cell.length_c   1.000
_cell.angle_alpha   90.00
_cell.angle_beta   90.00
_cell.angle_gamma   90.00
#
_symmetry.space_group_name_H-M   'P 1'
#
loop_
_entity.id
_entity.type
_entity.pdbx_description
1 polymer ?
#
loop_
_entity_poly.entity_id
_entity_poly.type
_entity_poly.pdbx_seq_one_letter_code
_entity_poly.pdbx_strand_id
1 'polypeptide(L)'
;MPTSGGRRRRTPRNLRNFYAEALDQAERLELADAHEVEGLDEEIAVLRVRLKRALREHPEDMALIAKGVDMLVKAVAARYRLSPKARRDLADNLAGLVEGIDNLLGEGSDAR
;
A
#
# COMPACT_ATOMS: atom_id res chain seq x y z
N MET A 1 -21.60 -46.77 5.79
CA MET A 1 -22.41 -45.54 5.69
C MET A 1 -21.47 -44.37 5.38
N PRO A 2 -21.57 -43.69 4.22
CA PRO A 2 -20.57 -42.71 3.81
C PRO A 2 -20.86 -41.26 4.27
N THR A 3 -19.83 -40.68 4.89
CA THR A 3 -19.28 -39.31 4.79
C THR A 3 -20.20 -38.08 4.81
N SER A 4 -20.07 -37.27 5.88
CA SER A 4 -20.51 -35.87 5.94
C SER A 4 -19.51 -34.95 5.23
N GLY A 5 -20.03 -34.10 4.34
CA GLY A 5 -19.27 -33.25 3.43
C GLY A 5 -18.54 -32.08 4.11
N GLY A 6 -17.23 -32.02 3.88
CA GLY A 6 -16.42 -30.84 4.19
C GLY A 6 -16.76 -29.67 3.25
N ARG A 7 -17.28 -28.57 3.82
CA ARG A 7 -17.42 -27.30 3.11
C ARG A 7 -16.04 -26.74 2.76
N ARG A 8 -15.60 -26.95 1.53
CA ARG A 8 -14.39 -26.33 0.98
C ARG A 8 -14.59 -24.81 0.93
N ARG A 9 -13.87 -24.07 1.77
CA ARG A 9 -13.75 -22.60 1.68
C ARG A 9 -13.16 -22.28 0.30
N ARG A 10 -13.96 -21.68 -0.59
CA ARG A 10 -13.49 -21.13 -1.87
C ARG A 10 -12.51 -20.00 -1.58
N THR A 11 -11.23 -20.23 -1.84
CA THR A 11 -10.21 -19.18 -1.91
C THR A 11 -10.52 -18.24 -3.09
N PRO A 12 -10.29 -16.93 -2.97
CA PRO A 12 -10.58 -15.97 -4.03
C PRO A 12 -9.50 -16.06 -5.12
N ARG A 13 -9.57 -17.11 -5.95
CA ARG A 13 -8.71 -17.28 -7.13
C ARG A 13 -9.23 -16.53 -8.37
N ASN A 14 -10.39 -15.87 -8.27
CA ASN A 14 -11.24 -15.61 -9.44
C ASN A 14 -11.61 -14.14 -9.70
N LEU A 15 -10.93 -13.12 -9.15
CA LEU A 15 -11.17 -11.76 -9.66
C LEU A 15 -10.73 -11.62 -11.13
N ARG A 16 -9.66 -12.32 -11.53
CA ARG A 16 -9.25 -12.40 -12.95
C ARG A 16 -10.22 -13.22 -13.81
N ASN A 17 -10.92 -14.20 -13.22
CA ASN A 17 -11.82 -15.09 -13.97
C ASN A 17 -13.26 -14.58 -14.05
N PHE A 18 -13.70 -13.70 -13.15
CA PHE A 18 -15.10 -13.28 -13.07
C PHE A 18 -15.55 -12.49 -14.32
N TYR A 19 -14.69 -11.58 -14.82
CA TYR A 19 -14.97 -10.84 -16.06
C TYR A 19 -14.36 -11.50 -17.29
N ALA A 20 -13.35 -12.37 -17.15
CA ALA A 20 -12.74 -13.05 -18.30
C ALA A 20 -13.74 -13.88 -19.11
N GLU A 21 -14.76 -14.46 -18.49
CA GLU A 21 -15.81 -15.22 -19.20
C GLU A 21 -16.73 -14.34 -20.05
N ALA A 22 -16.85 -13.05 -19.71
CA ALA A 22 -17.68 -12.07 -20.43
C ALA A 22 -16.91 -11.30 -21.52
N LEU A 23 -15.58 -11.41 -21.56
CA LEU A 23 -14.72 -10.70 -22.49
C LEU A 23 -14.28 -11.59 -23.66
N ASP A 24 -14.25 -11.02 -24.85
CA ASP A 24 -13.66 -11.63 -26.03
C ASP A 24 -12.12 -11.70 -25.93
N GLN A 25 -11.46 -12.29 -26.94
CA GLN A 25 -10.02 -12.52 -26.88
C GLN A 25 -9.20 -11.21 -26.93
N ALA A 26 -9.69 -10.19 -27.63
CA ALA A 26 -9.03 -8.88 -27.70
C ALA A 26 -9.23 -8.11 -26.40
N GLU A 27 -10.45 -8.11 -25.85
CA GLU A 27 -10.78 -7.47 -24.58
C GLU A 27 -10.02 -8.09 -23.39
N ARG A 28 -9.71 -9.39 -23.44
CA ARG A 28 -8.87 -10.05 -22.41
C ARG A 28 -7.41 -9.60 -22.45
N LEU A 29 -6.88 -9.31 -23.63
CA LEU A 29 -5.54 -8.73 -23.81
C LEU A 29 -5.53 -7.30 -23.27
N GLU A 30 -6.50 -6.47 -23.67
CA GLU A 30 -6.62 -5.10 -23.16
C GLU A 30 -6.83 -5.05 -21.65
N LEU A 31 -7.60 -5.98 -21.06
CA LEU A 31 -7.76 -6.06 -19.60
C LEU A 31 -6.46 -6.42 -18.89
N ALA A 32 -5.62 -7.27 -19.51
CA ALA A 32 -4.33 -7.63 -18.96
C ALA A 32 -3.36 -6.43 -18.99
N ASP A 33 -3.38 -5.66 -20.07
CA ASP A 33 -2.56 -4.46 -20.23
C ASP A 33 -3.06 -3.31 -19.33
N ALA A 34 -4.37 -3.10 -19.26
CA ALA A 34 -5.00 -2.13 -18.35
C ALA A 34 -4.79 -2.48 -16.86
N HIS A 35 -4.43 -3.72 -16.57
CA HIS A 35 -4.06 -4.15 -15.22
C HIS A 35 -2.64 -3.72 -14.83
N GLU A 36 -1.79 -3.33 -15.78
CA GLU A 36 -0.47 -2.81 -15.49
C GLU A 36 -0.55 -1.31 -15.14
N VAL A 37 -0.25 -0.97 -13.89
CA VAL A 37 -0.05 0.43 -13.50
C VAL A 37 1.38 0.80 -13.83
N GLU A 38 1.58 1.38 -15.01
CA GLU A 38 2.86 1.96 -15.46
C GLU A 38 3.21 3.22 -14.65
N GLY A 39 4.49 3.56 -14.55
CA GLY A 39 4.98 4.80 -13.93
C GLY A 39 4.90 4.88 -12.39
N LEU A 40 4.32 3.86 -11.75
CA LEU A 40 4.12 3.88 -10.30
C LEU A 40 5.43 3.69 -9.52
N ASP A 41 6.45 3.06 -10.10
CA ASP A 41 7.77 2.95 -9.47
C ASP A 41 8.46 4.33 -9.39
N GLU A 42 8.35 5.12 -10.44
CA GLU A 42 8.84 6.49 -10.52
C GLU A 42 8.12 7.38 -9.49
N GLU A 43 6.80 7.25 -9.37
CA GLU A 43 6.03 7.98 -8.36
C GLU A 43 6.38 7.56 -6.93
N ILE A 44 6.59 6.26 -6.68
CA ILE A 44 7.10 5.77 -5.38
C ILE A 44 8.48 6.40 -5.09
N ALA A 45 9.37 6.48 -6.08
CA ALA A 45 10.69 7.09 -5.92
C ALA A 45 10.58 8.59 -5.59
N VAL A 46 9.73 9.33 -6.29
CA VAL A 46 9.48 10.76 -6.03
C VAL A 46 8.88 10.98 -4.65
N LEU A 47 7.88 10.18 -4.25
CA LEU A 47 7.26 10.25 -2.93
C LEU A 47 8.29 10.02 -1.82
N ARG A 48 9.20 9.05 -1.97
CA ARG A 48 10.29 8.80 -1.00
C ARG A 48 11.24 10.00 -0.88
N VAL A 49 11.60 10.64 -1.99
CA VAL A 49 12.45 11.83 -1.98
C VAL A 49 11.75 12.99 -1.29
N ARG A 50 10.48 13.25 -1.60
CA ARG A 50 9.70 14.34 -0.99
C ARG A 50 9.44 14.12 0.49
N LEU A 51 9.14 12.89 0.90
CA LEU A 51 8.94 12.57 2.32
C LEU A 51 10.23 12.76 3.13
N LYS A 52 11.38 12.32 2.59
CA LYS A 52 12.69 12.60 3.21
C LYS A 52 12.95 14.10 3.34
N ARG A 53 12.59 14.88 2.32
CA ARG A 53 12.74 16.34 2.35
C ARG A 53 11.85 16.96 3.43
N ALA A 54 10.58 16.57 3.50
CA ALA A 54 9.65 17.04 4.52
C ALA A 54 10.16 16.74 5.93
N LEU A 55 10.66 15.52 6.19
CA LEU A 55 11.25 15.14 7.48
C LEU A 55 12.47 15.99 7.89
N ARG A 56 13.21 16.56 6.94
CA ARG A 56 14.36 17.43 7.25
C ARG A 56 14.00 18.90 7.37
N GLU A 57 13.11 19.38 6.50
CA GLU A 57 12.81 20.81 6.37
C GLU A 57 11.63 21.24 7.26
N HIS A 58 10.68 20.34 7.50
CA HIS A 58 9.47 20.56 8.27
C HIS A 58 9.18 19.37 9.21
N PRO A 59 10.14 18.97 10.06
CA PRO A 59 9.96 17.83 10.97
C PRO A 59 8.74 18.00 11.91
N GLU A 60 8.37 19.23 12.24
CA GLU A 60 7.23 19.58 13.09
C GLU A 60 5.86 19.42 12.42
N ASP A 61 5.81 19.38 11.08
CA ASP A 61 4.56 19.22 10.32
C ASP A 61 4.17 17.74 10.22
N MET A 62 3.79 17.17 11.36
CA MET A 62 3.40 15.76 11.47
C MET A 62 2.19 15.42 10.60
N ALA A 63 1.31 16.38 10.32
CA ALA A 63 0.18 16.19 9.43
C ALA A 63 0.64 15.96 7.97
N LEU A 64 1.62 16.75 7.50
CA LEU A 64 2.24 16.57 6.18
C LEU A 64 2.97 15.23 6.09
N ILE A 65 3.74 14.88 7.13
CA ILE A 65 4.50 13.62 7.19
C ILE A 65 3.54 12.42 7.15
N ALA A 66 2.51 12.41 7.98
CA ALA A 66 1.51 11.34 8.02
C ALA A 66 0.79 11.17 6.68
N LYS A 67 0.42 12.29 6.03
CA LYS A 67 -0.19 12.27 4.69
C LYS A 67 0.77 11.71 3.63
N GLY A 68 2.05 12.09 3.70
CA GLY A 68 3.10 11.56 2.83
C GLY A 68 3.31 10.05 2.97
N VAL A 69 3.29 9.57 4.22
CA VAL A 69 3.36 8.13 4.53
C VAL A 69 2.15 7.38 4.00
N ASP A 70 0.93 7.86 4.22
CA ASP A 70 -0.29 7.22 3.70
C ASP A 70 -0.28 7.12 2.16
N MET A 71 0.14 8.18 1.46
CA MET A 71 0.30 8.16 0.00
C MET A 71 1.34 7.11 -0.44
N LEU A 72 2.48 7.03 0.24
CA LEU A 72 3.51 6.03 -0.07
C LEU A 72 3.01 4.60 0.15
N VAL A 73 2.27 4.34 1.24
CA VAL A 73 1.65 3.03 1.51
C VAL A 73 0.67 2.65 0.39
N LYS A 74 -0.17 3.59 -0.04
CA LYS A 74 -1.14 3.35 -1.13
C LYS A 74 -0.44 3.04 -2.45
N ALA A 75 0.60 3.78 -2.79
CA ALA A 75 1.39 3.56 -4.01
C ALA A 75 2.08 2.18 -3.99
N VAL A 76 2.77 1.84 -2.90
CA VAL A 76 3.41 0.52 -2.72
C VAL A 76 2.37 -0.60 -2.73
N ALA A 77 1.23 -0.42 -2.07
CA ALA A 77 0.17 -1.41 -2.06
C ALA A 77 -0.42 -1.67 -3.45
N ALA A 78 -0.59 -0.62 -4.25
CA ALA A 78 -1.04 -0.73 -5.63
C ALA A 78 0.01 -1.42 -6.52
N ARG A 79 1.27 -0.99 -6.44
CA ARG A 79 2.37 -1.52 -7.28
C ARG A 79 2.59 -3.02 -7.07
N TYR A 80 2.67 -3.44 -5.81
CA TYR A 80 2.93 -4.83 -5.45
C TYR A 80 1.66 -5.65 -5.22
N ARG A 81 0.48 -5.07 -5.50
CA ARG A 81 -0.84 -5.71 -5.35
C ARG A 81 -0.98 -6.37 -3.98
N LEU A 82 -0.59 -5.64 -2.93
CA LEU A 82 -0.54 -6.17 -1.58
C LEU A 82 -1.91 -6.65 -1.12
N SER A 83 -1.94 -7.78 -0.41
CA SER A 83 -3.16 -8.23 0.25
C SER A 83 -3.65 -7.18 1.27
N PRO A 84 -4.94 -7.14 1.62
CA PRO A 84 -5.45 -6.23 2.64
C PRO A 84 -4.71 -6.35 3.98
N LYS A 85 -4.24 -7.55 4.33
CA LYS A 85 -3.41 -7.77 5.52
C LYS A 85 -2.02 -7.14 5.35
N ALA A 86 -1.32 -7.43 4.27
CA ALA A 86 0.01 -6.87 4.01
C ALA A 86 0.01 -5.34 3.93
N ARG A 87 -1.06 -4.75 3.37
CA ARG A 87 -1.25 -3.29 3.36
C ARG A 87 -1.42 -2.71 4.77
N ARG A 88 -2.20 -3.36 5.64
CA ARG A 88 -2.37 -2.94 7.05
C ARG A 88 -1.07 -3.08 7.82
N ASP A 89 -0.44 -4.25 7.75
CA ASP A 89 0.84 -4.50 8.41
C ASP A 89 1.90 -3.46 7.98
N LEU A 90 1.92 -3.06 6.70
CA LEU A 90 2.80 -1.99 6.20
C LEU A 90 2.45 -0.62 6.81
N ALA A 91 1.15 -0.26 6.83
CA ALA A 91 0.69 1.00 7.41
C ALA A 91 1.03 1.10 8.91
N ASP A 92 0.78 0.05 9.67
CA ASP A 92 0.99 0.01 11.12
C ASP A 92 2.48 0.16 11.46
N ASN A 93 3.37 -0.54 10.73
CA ASN A 93 4.82 -0.41 10.91
C ASN A 93 5.31 1.02 10.60
N LEU A 94 4.79 1.64 9.54
CA LEU A 94 5.15 3.00 9.18
C LEU A 94 4.61 4.03 10.17
N ALA A 95 3.40 3.84 10.71
CA ALA A 95 2.85 4.69 11.76
C ALA A 95 3.70 4.66 13.03
N GLY A 96 4.08 3.46 13.49
CA GLY A 96 4.96 3.32 14.67
C GLY A 96 6.34 3.97 14.48
N LEU A 97 6.87 3.99 13.25
CA LEU A 97 8.12 4.72 12.94
C LEU A 97 7.93 6.24 13.00
N VAL A 98 6.80 6.77 12.52
CA VAL A 98 6.51 8.21 12.60
C VAL A 98 6.32 8.65 14.05
N GLU A 99 5.58 7.90 14.85
CA GLU A 99 5.43 8.15 16.29
C GLU A 99 6.77 8.09 17.02
N GLY A 100 7.63 7.13 16.66
CA GLY A 100 9.00 7.05 17.21
C GLY A 100 9.86 8.27 16.86
N ILE A 101 9.70 8.82 15.66
CA ILE A 101 10.40 10.05 15.23
C ILE A 101 9.86 11.27 15.96
N ASP A 102 8.54 11.39 16.13
CA ASP A 102 7.89 12.48 16.87
C ASP A 102 8.36 12.54 18.32
N ASN A 103 8.36 11.38 19.01
CA ASN A 103 8.89 11.28 20.37
C ASN A 103 10.37 11.70 20.47
N LEU A 104 11.20 11.26 19.51
CA LEU A 104 12.63 11.60 19.48
C LEU A 104 12.87 13.10 19.24
N LEU A 105 12.02 13.76 18.46
CA LEU A 105 12.12 15.19 18.18
C LEU A 105 11.55 16.04 19.33
N GLY A 106 10.52 15.55 20.03
CA GLY A 106 9.90 16.21 21.17
C GLY A 106 10.76 16.23 22.45
N GLU A 107 11.61 15.22 22.66
CA GLU A 107 12.53 15.18 23.81
C GLU A 107 13.70 16.19 23.71
N GLY A 108 13.91 16.82 22.54
CA GLY A 108 14.97 17.81 22.32
C GLY A 108 14.60 19.25 22.72
N SER A 109 13.34 19.54 23.03
CA SER A 109 12.85 20.92 23.28
C SER A 109 12.76 21.35 24.75
N ASP A 110 12.87 20.43 25.71
CA ASP A 110 12.75 20.73 27.16
C ASP A 110 14.09 20.93 27.88
N ALA A 111 15.20 20.96 27.15
CA ALA A 111 16.55 21.17 27.70
C ALA A 111 17.13 22.53 27.28
N ARG A 112 16.46 23.65 27.56
CA ARG A 112 17.05 25.00 27.55
C ARG A 112 16.45 25.92 28.58
#